data_AF-A0A6N2YJJ6-F1
#
_entry.id   AF-A0A6N2YJJ6-F1
#
_cell.length_a   1.000
_cell.length_b   1.000
_cell.length_c   1.000
_cell.angle_alpha   90.00
_cell.angle_beta   90.00
_cell.angle_gamma   90.00
#
_symmetry.space_group_name_H-M   'P 1'
#
loop_
_entity.id
_entity.type
_entity.pdbx_description
1 polymer ?
#
loop_
_entity_poly.entity_id
_entity_poly.type
_entity_poly.pdbx_seq_one_letter_code
_entity_poly.pdbx_strand_id
1 'polypeptide(L)' 'MPRTADIHAAFVAAIELNPKGYRYLSTDSFIEKLREFNWHYTREDANAWIERYQKDFADKTTDGSDNRYWILRNMGRVQ' A
#
# COMPACT_ATOMS: atom_id res chain seq x y z
N MET A 1 -2.30 -20.34 11.48
CA MET A 1 -2.72 -19.06 12.10
C MET A 1 -2.59 -17.99 11.05
N PRO A 2 -3.66 -17.24 10.71
CA PRO A 2 -3.54 -16.07 9.86
C PRO A 2 -2.69 -15.05 10.61
N ARG A 3 -1.45 -14.84 10.16
CA ARG A 3 -0.53 -13.97 10.87
C ARG A 3 -0.77 -12.58 10.31
N THR A 4 -1.04 -11.61 11.16
CA THR A 4 -1.01 -10.19 10.77
C THR A 4 0.29 -9.82 10.02
N ALA A 5 1.36 -10.60 10.24
CA ALA A 5 2.60 -10.57 9.47
C ALA A 5 2.42 -10.82 7.95
N ASP A 6 1.47 -11.66 7.53
CA ASP A 6 1.22 -11.99 6.12
C ASP A 6 0.64 -10.75 5.38
N ILE A 7 -0.22 -9.96 6.04
CA ILE A 7 -0.77 -8.71 5.49
C ILE A 7 0.35 -7.68 5.31
N HIS A 8 1.24 -7.56 6.30
CA HIS A 8 2.40 -6.67 6.19
C HIS A 8 3.38 -7.16 5.10
N ALA A 9 3.60 -8.47 4.98
CA ALA A 9 4.44 -9.03 3.92
C ALA A 9 3.86 -8.76 2.53
N ALA A 10 2.54 -8.90 2.36
CA ALA A 10 1.84 -8.53 1.14
C ALA A 10 2.00 -7.05 0.81
N PHE A 11 1.90 -6.16 1.82
CA PHE A 11 2.11 -4.73 1.63
C PHE A 11 3.52 -4.43 1.12
N VAL A 12 4.56 -4.96 1.78
CA VAL A 12 5.95 -4.75 1.36
C VAL A 12 6.20 -5.29 -0.05
N ALA A 13 5.61 -6.44 -0.40
CA ALA A 13 5.72 -7.03 -1.72
C ALA A 13 4.99 -6.24 -2.82
N ALA A 14 4.02 -5.40 -2.45
CA ALA A 14 3.28 -4.54 -3.38
C ALA A 14 3.96 -3.19 -3.63
N ILE A 15 4.99 -2.84 -2.85
CA ILE A 15 5.72 -1.58 -3.03
C ILE A 15 6.60 -1.66 -4.28
N GLU A 16 6.39 -0.73 -5.19
CA GLU A 16 7.19 -0.51 -6.38
C GLU A 16 8.11 0.71 -6.22
N LEU A 17 9.21 0.71 -6.96
CA LEU A 17 10.14 1.83 -7.05
C LEU A 17 10.02 2.47 -8.43
N ASN A 18 9.64 3.75 -8.48
CA ASN A 18 9.59 4.45 -9.77
C ASN A 18 11.01 4.86 -10.22
N PRO A 19 11.22 5.21 -11.50
CA PRO A 19 12.53 5.65 -12.00
C PRO A 19 13.10 6.90 -11.31
N LYS A 20 12.27 7.68 -10.63
CA LYS A 20 12.68 8.86 -9.85
C LYS A 20 13.03 8.51 -8.39
N GLY A 21 13.03 7.23 -8.03
CA GLY A 21 13.39 6.70 -6.72
C GLY A 21 12.24 6.64 -5.71
N TYR A 22 11.00 6.96 -6.10
CA TYR A 22 9.86 6.97 -5.17
C TYR A 22 9.25 5.60 -4.95
N ARG A 23 8.99 5.28 -3.68
CA ARG A 23 8.24 4.10 -3.28
C ARG A 23 6.75 4.40 -3.34
N TYR A 24 6.03 3.58 -4.09
CA TYR A 24 4.59 3.73 -4.28
C TYR A 24 3.93 2.36 -4.43
N LEU A 25 2.61 2.33 -4.33
CA LEU A 25 1.78 1.19 -4.72
C LEU A 25 0.37 1.65 -5.08
N SER A 26 -0.41 0.77 -5.69
CA SER A 26 -1.86 0.94 -5.84
C SER A 26 -2.60 0.01 -4.86
N THR A 27 -3.81 0.36 -4.48
CA THR A 27 -4.64 -0.52 -3.64
C THR A 27 -4.88 -1.87 -4.30
N ASP A 28 -5.05 -1.90 -5.63
CA ASP A 28 -5.20 -3.15 -6.37
C ASP A 28 -3.94 -4.02 -6.32
N SER A 29 -2.73 -3.44 -6.45
CA SER A 29 -1.49 -4.23 -6.34
C SER A 29 -1.32 -4.83 -4.93
N PHE A 30 -1.74 -4.10 -3.90
CA PHE A 30 -1.77 -4.64 -2.54
C PHE A 30 -2.78 -5.79 -2.39
N ILE A 31 -3.99 -5.67 -2.95
CA ILE A 31 -5.00 -6.73 -2.94
C ILE A 31 -4.53 -7.97 -3.70
N GLU A 32 -3.85 -7.81 -4.82
CA GLU A 32 -3.25 -8.92 -5.57
C GLU A 32 -2.25 -9.69 -4.70
N LYS A 33 -1.36 -8.99 -3.98
CA LYS A 33 -0.44 -9.61 -3.03
C LYS A 33 -1.15 -10.28 -1.86
N LEU A 34 -2.21 -9.68 -1.33
CA LEU A 34 -3.01 -10.28 -0.27
C LEU A 34 -3.62 -11.63 -0.69
N ARG A 35 -4.05 -11.77 -1.94
CA ARG A 35 -4.62 -13.03 -2.46
C ARG A 35 -3.59 -14.15 -2.50
N GLU A 36 -2.31 -13.85 -2.74
CA GLU A 36 -1.23 -14.85 -2.67
C GLU A 36 -1.11 -15.48 -1.27
N PHE A 37 -1.53 -14.74 -0.23
CA PHE A 37 -1.58 -15.21 1.16
C PHE A 37 -2.98 -15.68 1.60
N ASN A 38 -3.93 -15.87 0.68
CA ASN A 38 -5.35 -16.22 0.93
C ASN A 38 -6.13 -15.16 1.73
N TRP A 39 -5.75 -13.88 1.62
CA TRP A 39 -6.52 -12.76 2.15
C TRP A 39 -7.36 -12.12 1.05
N HIS A 40 -8.65 -11.90 1.33
CA HIS A 40 -9.61 -11.33 0.39
C HIS A 40 -10.11 -10.00 0.92
N TYR A 41 -9.37 -8.93 0.66
CA TYR A 41 -9.76 -7.57 1.04
C TYR A 41 -10.57 -6.90 -0.07
N THR A 42 -11.54 -6.08 0.32
CA THR A 42 -12.08 -5.05 -0.57
C THR A 42 -11.08 -3.89 -0.70
N ARG A 43 -11.30 -3.00 -1.68
CA ARG A 43 -10.51 -1.77 -1.77
C ARG A 43 -10.65 -0.90 -0.52
N GLU A 44 -11.84 -0.81 0.05
CA GLU A 44 -12.10 -0.09 1.30
C GLU A 44 -11.28 -0.68 2.46
N ASP A 45 -11.30 -2.00 2.64
CA ASP A 45 -10.53 -2.68 3.70
C ASP A 45 -9.02 -2.46 3.54
N ALA A 46 -8.52 -2.59 2.31
CA ALA A 46 -7.11 -2.39 1.99
C ALA A 46 -6.70 -0.94 2.24
N ASN A 47 -7.51 0.03 1.81
CA ASN A 47 -7.28 1.45 2.07
C ASN A 47 -7.27 1.75 3.57
N ALA A 48 -8.28 1.28 4.31
CA ALA A 48 -8.37 1.48 5.76
C ALA A 48 -7.18 0.84 6.50
N TRP A 49 -6.67 -0.31 6.03
CA TRP A 49 -5.47 -0.92 6.57
C TRP A 49 -4.23 -0.04 6.34
N ILE A 50 -4.02 0.46 5.12
CA ILE A 50 -2.88 1.34 4.80
C ILE A 50 -2.95 2.63 5.63
N GLU A 51 -4.12 3.28 5.71
CA GLU A 51 -4.32 4.48 6.53
C GLU A 51 -3.98 4.26 8.01
N ARG A 52 -4.39 3.11 8.55
CA ARG A 52 -4.21 2.80 9.97
C ARG A 52 -2.78 2.44 10.33
N TYR A 53 -2.12 1.65 9.49
CA TYR A 53 -0.83 1.02 9.83
C TYR A 53 0.37 1.64 9.11
N GLN A 54 0.18 2.26 7.94
CA GLN A 54 1.26 2.77 7.08
C GLN A 54 1.19 4.30 6.99
N LYS A 55 1.33 4.98 8.14
CA LYS A 55 1.19 6.45 8.26
C LYS A 55 2.18 7.24 7.40
N ASP A 56 3.31 6.63 7.05
CA ASP A 56 4.31 7.23 6.18
C ASP A 56 3.88 7.23 4.72
N PHE A 57 2.84 6.49 4.31
CA PHE A 57 2.29 6.60 2.96
C PHE A 57 1.18 7.67 2.92
N ALA A 58 1.11 8.40 1.80
CA ALA A 58 0.07 9.38 1.52
C ALA A 58 -0.73 8.93 0.30
N ASP A 59 -2.04 9.09 0.39
CA ASP A 59 -2.94 9.00 -0.75
C ASP A 59 -2.73 10.21 -1.67
N LYS A 60 -2.49 9.94 -2.95
CA LYS A 60 -2.32 10.92 -4.02
C LYS A 60 -3.28 10.67 -5.19
N THR A 61 -4.37 9.96 -4.94
CA THR A 61 -5.40 9.65 -5.93
C THR A 61 -6.12 10.93 -6.35
N THR A 62 -6.16 11.20 -7.66
CA THR A 62 -6.80 12.41 -8.22
C THR A 62 -8.15 12.15 -8.86
N ASP A 63 -8.47 10.88 -9.15
CA ASP A 63 -9.64 10.46 -9.91
C ASP A 63 -10.86 10.12 -9.03
N GLY A 64 -10.71 10.12 -7.70
CA GLY A 64 -11.78 9.75 -6.75
C GLY A 64 -12.09 8.26 -6.69
N SER A 65 -11.32 7.42 -7.39
CA SER A 65 -11.41 5.95 -7.32
C SER A 65 -10.93 5.40 -5.98
N ASP A 66 -11.53 4.29 -5.54
CA ASP A 66 -11.05 3.51 -4.40
C ASP A 66 -9.76 2.73 -4.70
N ASN A 67 -9.34 2.63 -5.96
CA ASN A 67 -8.00 2.15 -6.29
C ASN A 67 -6.99 3.26 -6.03
N ARG A 68 -6.68 3.47 -4.75
CA ARG A 68 -5.89 4.61 -4.33
C ARG A 68 -4.43 4.44 -4.72
N TYR A 69 -3.82 5.54 -5.10
CA TYR A 69 -2.39 5.66 -5.36
C TYR A 69 -1.68 6.12 -4.09
N TRP A 70 -0.90 5.23 -3.49
CA TRP A 70 -0.17 5.48 -2.25
C TRP A 70 1.30 5.73 -2.55
N ILE A 71 1.86 6.80 -1.97
CA ILE A 71 3.28 7.15 -2.11
C ILE A 71 3.91 7.43 -0.75
N LEU A 72 5.14 6.99 -0.54
CA LEU A 72 5.89 7.28 0.68
C LEU A 72 6.11 8.79 0.83
N ARG A 73 5.72 9.35 1.98
CA ARG A 73 5.90 10.76 2.38
C ARG A 73 7.40 11.03 2.58
N ASN A 74 7.82 12.26 2.31
CA ASN A 74 9.15 12.79 2.65
C ASN A 74 10.36 11.98 2.15
N MET A 75 10.50 11.78 0.84
CA MET A 75 11.82 11.47 0.27
C MET A 75 12.65 12.73 0.04
N GLY A 76 12.94 13.45 1.11
CA GLY A 76 13.73 14.68 1.09
C GLY A 76 13.93 15.28 2.47
N ARG A 77 15.17 15.12 2.98
CA ARG A 77 15.81 15.68 4.18
C ARG A 77 15.70 14.90 5.49
N VAL A 78 16.68 14.02 5.72
CA VAL A 78 17.49 14.09 6.96
C VAL A 78 18.59 15.12 6.69
N GLN A 79 18.85 16.00 7.66
CA GLN A 79 19.91 17.02 7.65
C GLN A 79 21.29 16.42 7.43
#